data_AF-A0A1A7ZYL8-F1
#
_entry.id   AF-A0A1A7ZYL8-F1
#
_cell.length_a   1.000
_cell.length_b   1.000
_cell.length_c   1.000
_cell.angle_alpha   90.00
_cell.angle_beta   90.00
_cell.angle_gamma   90.00
#
_symmetry.space_group_name_H-M   'P 1'
#
loop_
_entity.id
_entity.type
_entity.pdbx_description
1 polymer ?
#
loop_
_entity_poly.entity_id
_entity_poly.type
_entity_poly.pdbx_seq_one_letter_code
_entity_poly.pdbx_strand_id
1 'polypeptide(L)' 'WKPSTFGGETGFNIIKTSTLRKLVCLNTKWCPYVDFHVPQNEEEPQPRKAPPEL' A
#
# COMPACT_ATOMS: atom_id res chain seq x y z
N TRP A 1 -3.87 9.76 -21.69
CA TRP A 1 -4.38 9.49 -20.33
C TRP A 1 -5.13 10.73 -19.82
N LYS A 2 -6.36 10.95 -20.32
CA LYS A 2 -7.22 12.09 -19.96
C LYS A 2 -8.43 11.57 -19.18
N PRO A 3 -9.15 12.40 -18.39
CA PRO A 3 -10.33 11.96 -17.65
C PRO A 3 -11.35 11.22 -18.52
N SER A 4 -11.57 11.68 -19.76
CA SER A 4 -12.51 11.07 -20.71
C SER A 4 -12.19 9.62 -21.07
N THR A 5 -10.91 9.21 -21.07
CA THR A 5 -10.51 7.81 -21.31
C THR A 5 -11.02 6.88 -20.20
N PHE A 6 -11.18 7.39 -18.99
CA PHE A 6 -11.59 6.64 -17.80
C PHE A 6 -13.04 6.88 -17.41
N GLY A 7 -13.86 7.45 -18.31
CA GLY A 7 -15.27 7.74 -18.02
C GLY A 7 -15.46 8.96 -17.10
N GLY A 8 -14.53 9.92 -17.13
CA GLY A 8 -14.61 11.17 -16.37
C GLY A 8 -13.71 11.19 -15.14
N GLU A 9 -13.86 12.23 -14.31
CA GLU A 9 -13.00 12.45 -13.14
C GLU A 9 -13.09 11.30 -12.13
N THR A 10 -14.27 10.70 -11.95
CA THR A 10 -14.44 9.57 -11.02
C THR A 10 -13.53 8.40 -11.38
N GLY A 11 -13.59 7.90 -12.63
CA GLY A 11 -12.75 6.79 -13.05
C GLY A 11 -11.27 7.17 -13.11
N PHE A 12 -10.96 8.43 -13.44
CA PHE A 12 -9.58 8.89 -13.46
C PHE A 12 -8.96 8.96 -12.06
N ASN A 13 -9.74 9.35 -11.05
CA ASN A 13 -9.31 9.39 -9.66
C ASN A 13 -9.14 7.99 -9.05
N ILE A 14 -9.92 6.99 -9.50
CA ILE A 14 -9.68 5.59 -9.12
C ILE A 14 -8.25 5.21 -9.52
N ILE A 15 -7.86 5.44 -10.78
CA ILE A 15 -6.51 5.13 -11.26
C ILE A 15 -5.43 5.87 -10.45
N LYS A 16 -5.57 7.19 -10.30
CA LYS A 16 -4.56 8.02 -9.62
C LYS A 16 -4.36 7.68 -8.14
N THR A 17 -5.40 7.18 -7.48
CA THR A 17 -5.38 6.98 -6.02
C THR A 17 -5.44 5.51 -5.62
N SER A 18 -5.33 4.60 -6.60
CA SER A 18 -5.33 3.16 -6.37
C SER A 18 -4.14 2.75 -5.51
N THR A 19 -4.41 1.86 -4.55
CA THR A 19 -3.39 1.20 -3.73
C THR A 19 -3.76 -0.27 -3.58
N LEU A 20 -2.77 -1.13 -3.27
CA LEU A 20 -3.02 -2.56 -3.04
C LEU A 20 -4.08 -2.77 -1.94
N ARG A 21 -3.96 -2.02 -0.84
CA ARG A 21 -4.92 -2.06 0.26
C ARG A 21 -6.34 -1.69 -0.17
N LYS A 22 -6.51 -0.64 -0.98
CA LYS A 22 -7.84 -0.24 -1.50
C LYS A 22 -8.43 -1.33 -2.39
N LEU A 23 -7.63 -1.92 -3.27
CA LEU A 23 -8.07 -3.00 -4.15
C LEU A 23 -8.62 -4.18 -3.35
N VAL A 24 -7.90 -4.65 -2.35
CA VAL A 24 -8.36 -5.79 -1.52
C VAL A 24 -9.56 -5.37 -0.68
N CYS A 25 -9.42 -4.33 0.14
CA CYS A 25 -10.40 -4.03 1.20
C CYS A 25 -11.75 -3.53 0.68
N LEU A 26 -11.82 -2.95 -0.52
CA LEU A 26 -13.09 -2.52 -1.12
C LEU A 26 -13.82 -3.65 -1.87
N ASN A 27 -13.18 -4.80 -2.07
CA ASN A 27 -13.72 -5.93 -2.84
C ASN A 27 -13.89 -7.21 -2.01
N THR A 28 -13.57 -7.17 -0.72
CA THR A 28 -13.72 -8.29 0.22
C THR A 28 -14.70 -7.93 1.34
N LYS A 29 -15.31 -8.93 1.98
CA LYS A 29 -16.26 -8.71 3.09
C LYS A 29 -15.59 -8.13 4.35
N TRP A 30 -14.31 -8.46 4.57
CA TRP A 30 -13.48 -7.88 5.63
C TRP A 30 -12.15 -7.41 5.02
N CYS A 31 -11.49 -6.45 5.67
CA CYS A 31 -10.20 -5.90 5.23
C CYS A 31 -9.07 -6.52 6.07
N PRO A 32 -8.28 -7.47 5.54
CA PRO A 32 -7.15 -8.05 6.26
C PRO A 32 -5.94 -7.10 6.30
N TYR A 33 -4.83 -7.56 6.90
CA TYR A 33 -3.52 -6.94 6.67
C TYR A 33 -3.13 -7.10 5.20
N VAL A 34 -2.74 -5.99 4.56
CA VAL A 34 -2.39 -5.94 3.14
C VAL A 34 -1.17 -5.04 2.98
N ASP A 35 -0.03 -5.65 2.74
CA ASP A 35 1.22 -5.00 2.43
C ASP A 35 2.07 -5.93 1.54
N PHE A 36 3.08 -5.38 0.88
CA PHE A 36 4.11 -6.18 0.22
C PHE A 36 5.17 -6.70 1.21
N HIS A 37 5.17 -6.18 2.43
CA HIS A 37 6.06 -6.61 3.51
C HIS A 37 5.34 -7.54 4.47
N VAL A 38 6.12 -8.38 5.15
CA VAL A 38 5.62 -9.12 6.31
C VAL A 38 5.44 -8.15 7.49
N PRO A 39 4.40 -8.32 8.33
CA PRO A 39 4.29 -7.58 9.58
C PRO A 39 5.57 -7.79 10.40
N GLN A 40 6.21 -6.70 10.83
CA GLN A 40 7.32 -6.81 11.77
C GLN A 40 6.74 -7.26 13.10
N ASN A 41 7.23 -8.39 13.61
CA ASN A 41 6.97 -8.78 14.99
C ASN A 41 7.71 -7.77 15.88
N GLU A 42 7.03 -7.20 16.88
CA GLU A 42 7.64 -6.30 17.87
C GLU A 42 8.78 -6.98 18.67
N GLU A 43 8.95 -8.30 18.52
CA GLU A 43 10.00 -9.12 19.13
C GLU A 43 11.26 -9.30 18.26
N GLU A 44 11.30 -8.82 17.02
CA GLU A 44 12.58 -8.84 16.28
C GLU A 44 13.53 -7.78 16.86
N PRO A 45 14.71 -8.18 17.37
CA PRO A 45 15.71 -7.21 17.80
C PRO A 45 16.09 -6.37 16.58
N GLN A 46 15.79 -5.06 16.66
CA GLN A 46 16.26 -4.06 15.71
C GLN A 46 17.71 -4.40 15.32
N PRO A 47 18.05 -4.54 14.03
CA PRO A 47 19.42 -4.76 13.64
C PRO A 47 20.23 -3.59 14.20
N ARG A 48 21.11 -3.90 15.16
CA ARG A 48 21.99 -2.92 15.80
C ARG A 48 22.65 -2.14 14.67
N LYS A 49 22.28 -0.86 14.55
CA LYS A 49 22.95 0.06 13.62
C LYS A 49 24.44 -0.06 13.94
N ALA A 50 25.23 -0.59 13.00
CA ALA A 50 26.67 -0.63 13.16
C ALA A 50 27.14 0.82 13.41
N PRO A 51 28.02 1.07 14.38
CA PRO A 51 28.59 2.40 14.55
C PRO A 51 29.22 2.85 13.22
N PRO A 52 29.11 4.14 12.85
CA PRO A 52 29.84 4.63 11.69
C PRO A 52 31.33 4.36 11.91
N GLU A 53 31.95 3.64 10.98
CA GLU A 53 33.38 3.39 10.98
C GLU A 53 34.11 4.75 10.93
N LEU A 54 35.08 4.91 11.83
CA LEU A 54 35.87 6.13 12.05
C LEU A 54 36.91 6.33 10.95
#